data_AF-A0A9E4YZX7-F1
#
_entry.id   AF-A0A9E4YZX7-F1
#
_cell.length_a   1.000
_cell.length_b   1.000
_cell.length_c   1.000
_cell.angle_alpha   90.00
_cell.angle_beta   90.00
_cell.angle_gamma   90.00
#
_symmetry.space_group_name_H-M   'P 1'
#
loop_
_entity.id
_entity.type
_entity.pdbx_description
1 polymer ?
#
loop_
_entity_poly.entity_id
_entity_poly.type
_entity_poly.pdbx_seq_one_letter_code
_entity_poly.pdbx_strand_id
1 'polypeptide(L)'
;MRRTVVLNVVGLTLDLLGNDTPNLNALMARGGACSLSTITPAVTSSVQATMTTGLTPRDHGIVGNGWYFRDLAEVWFWRQSNRLVSGEKIWEAGKR
;
A
#
# COMPACT_ATOMS: atom_id res chain seq x y z
N MET A 1 -8.20 -19.59 12.02
CA MET A 1 -7.45 -18.42 11.53
C MET A 1 -6.92 -17.61 12.70
N ARG A 2 -5.66 -17.16 12.66
CA ARG A 2 -5.12 -16.19 13.62
C ARG A 2 -5.68 -14.81 13.26
N ARG A 3 -6.23 -14.07 14.23
CA ARG A 3 -6.66 -12.69 14.00
C ARG A 3 -5.43 -11.85 13.68
N THR A 4 -5.43 -11.21 12.52
CA THR A 4 -4.30 -10.44 12.00
C THR A 4 -4.75 -9.02 11.71
N VAL A 5 -3.95 -8.05 12.16
CA VAL A 5 -4.13 -6.63 11.86
C VAL A 5 -2.91 -6.18 11.07
N VAL A 6 -3.15 -5.48 9.96
CA VAL A 6 -2.09 -4.84 9.15
C VAL A 6 -2.22 -3.33 9.33
N LEU A 7 -1.15 -2.70 9.79
CA LEU A 7 -1.04 -1.24 9.90
C LEU A 7 -0.26 -0.73 8.68
N ASN A 8 -0.88 0.12 7.89
CA ASN A 8 -0.21 0.80 6.78
C ASN A 8 0.08 2.25 7.19
N VAL A 9 1.36 2.55 7.42
CA VAL A 9 1.83 3.88 7.83
C VAL A 9 2.59 4.51 6.66
N VAL A 10 1.95 5.46 5.98
CA VAL A 10 2.51 6.08 4.76
C VAL A 10 3.79 6.86 5.11
N GLY A 11 4.87 6.58 4.38
CA GLY A 11 6.15 7.28 4.53
C GLY A 11 6.99 6.86 5.73
N LEU A 12 6.56 5.85 6.51
CA LEU A 12 7.35 5.35 7.63
C LEU A 12 8.55 4.54 7.13
N THR A 13 9.75 5.04 7.38
CA THR A 13 11.02 4.31 7.18
C THR A 13 11.60 3.91 8.53
N LEU A 14 12.56 2.98 8.53
CA LEU A 14 13.26 2.57 9.75
C LEU A 14 14.02 3.73 10.41
N ASP A 15 14.52 4.68 9.60
CA ASP A 15 15.26 5.85 10.08
C ASP A 15 14.39 6.85 10.86
N LEU A 16 13.06 6.77 10.73
CA LEU A 16 12.12 7.60 11.49
C LEU A 16 11.79 7.01 12.87
N LEU A 17 12.30 5.81 13.19
CA LEU A 17 12.04 5.16 14.47
C LEU A 17 13.08 5.61 15.52
N GLY A 18 12.63 5.84 16.75
CA GLY A 18 13.46 6.38 17.82
C GLY A 18 12.76 6.37 19.17
N ASN A 19 13.24 7.19 20.11
CA ASN A 19 12.70 7.23 21.48
C ASN A 19 11.20 7.56 21.54
N ASP A 20 10.70 8.34 20.58
CA ASP A 20 9.29 8.76 20.49
C ASP A 20 8.38 7.72 19.82
N THR A 21 8.92 6.58 19.37
CA THR A 21 8.14 5.46 18.78
C THR A 21 8.23 4.18 19.62
N PRO A 22 8.01 4.22 20.95
CA PRO A 22 8.31 3.08 21.84
C PRO A 22 7.51 1.83 21.50
N ASN A 23 6.26 1.99 21.05
CA ASN A 23 5.39 0.86 20.69
C ASN A 23 5.84 0.15 19.40
N LEU A 24 6.34 0.90 18.41
CA LEU A 24 6.87 0.32 17.17
C LEU A 24 8.21 -0.38 17.43
N ASN A 25 9.06 0.21 18.26
CA ASN A 25 10.34 -0.39 18.67
C ASN A 25 10.10 -1.72 19.40
N ALA A 26 9.15 -1.73 20.34
CA ALA A 26 8.77 -2.96 21.05
C ALA A 26 8.17 -4.02 20.11
N LEU A 27 7.42 -3.62 19.08
CA LEU A 27 6.89 -4.54 18.09
C LEU A 27 8.00 -5.18 17.25
N MET A 28 8.97 -4.39 16.79
CA MET A 28 10.13 -4.90 16.05
C MET A 28 10.99 -5.84 16.89
N ALA A 29 11.29 -5.47 18.15
CA ALA A 29 12.11 -6.29 19.04
C ALA A 29 11.50 -7.66 19.37
N ARG A 30 10.17 -7.76 19.42
CA ARG A 30 9.45 -9.04 19.63
C ARG A 30 9.34 -9.90 18.38
N GLY A 31 9.53 -9.32 17.20
CA GLY A 31 9.32 -9.99 15.92
C GLY A 31 10.53 -9.77 15.02
N GLY A 32 10.43 -8.79 14.13
CA GLY A 32 11.53 -8.39 13.28
C GLY A 32 11.19 -7.14 12.48
N ALA A 33 12.19 -6.65 11.74
CA ALA A 33 12.07 -5.52 10.84
C ALA A 33 12.79 -5.85 9.53
N CYS A 34 12.24 -5.40 8.42
CA CYS A 34 12.85 -5.55 7.10
C CYS A 34 12.48 -4.35 6.23
N SER A 35 13.43 -3.86 5.44
CA SER A 35 13.15 -2.84 4.44
C SER A 35 12.36 -3.45 3.28
N LEU A 36 11.35 -2.74 2.80
CA LEU A 36 10.54 -3.18 1.66
C LEU A 36 11.11 -2.57 0.38
N SER A 37 11.59 -3.41 -0.54
CA SER A 37 11.78 -3.00 -1.94
C SER A 37 10.41 -2.87 -2.59
N THR A 38 10.12 -1.70 -3.15
CA THR A 38 8.80 -1.38 -3.72
C THR A 38 8.90 -1.07 -5.22
N ILE A 39 7.75 -0.86 -5.85
CA ILE A 39 7.61 -0.49 -7.26
C ILE A 39 8.05 0.96 -7.51
N THR A 40 8.25 1.31 -8.79
CA THR A 40 8.45 2.70 -9.24
C THR A 40 7.33 3.07 -10.23
N PRO A 41 6.64 4.23 -10.07
CA PRO A 41 6.82 5.23 -9.03
C PRO A 41 6.25 4.79 -7.67
N ALA A 42 7.03 5.01 -6.60
CA ALA A 42 6.73 4.62 -5.22
C ALA A 42 5.76 5.61 -4.52
N VAL A 43 4.63 5.91 -5.15
CA VAL A 43 3.60 6.78 -4.57
C VAL A 43 2.50 5.96 -3.90
N THR A 44 1.77 6.59 -2.97
CA THR A 44 0.83 5.91 -2.07
C THR A 44 -0.14 4.96 -2.76
N SER A 45 -0.89 5.42 -3.77
CA SER A 45 -1.95 4.62 -4.39
C SER A 45 -1.41 3.43 -5.18
N SER A 46 -0.30 3.58 -5.91
CA SER A 46 0.29 2.50 -6.68
C SER A 46 0.88 1.42 -5.75
N VAL A 47 1.65 1.84 -4.74
CA VAL A 47 2.26 0.93 -3.77
C VAL A 47 1.20 0.17 -2.96
N GLN A 48 0.16 0.86 -2.50
CA GLN A 48 -0.93 0.21 -1.76
C GLN A 48 -1.70 -0.81 -2.60
N ALA A 49 -1.97 -0.51 -3.87
CA ALA A 49 -2.61 -1.45 -4.79
C ALA A 49 -1.72 -2.69 -5.01
N THR A 50 -0.41 -2.50 -5.23
CA THR A 50 0.56 -3.61 -5.31
C THR A 50 0.59 -4.43 -4.02
N MET A 51 0.68 -3.81 -2.84
CA MET A 51 0.72 -4.52 -1.55
C MET A 51 -0.53 -5.36 -1.28
N THR A 52 -1.70 -4.88 -1.71
CA THR A 52 -2.99 -5.52 -1.42
C THR A 52 -3.39 -6.57 -2.45
N THR A 53 -2.78 -6.58 -3.64
CA THR A 53 -3.09 -7.54 -4.72
C THR A 53 -1.94 -8.49 -5.05
N GLY A 54 -0.70 -8.14 -4.69
CA GLY A 54 0.51 -8.83 -5.15
C GLY A 54 0.84 -8.58 -6.62
N LEU A 55 0.09 -7.73 -7.31
CA LEU A 55 0.25 -7.44 -8.73
C LEU A 55 1.10 -6.19 -8.98
N THR A 56 1.60 -6.02 -10.21
CA THR A 56 2.29 -4.77 -10.62
C THR A 56 1.29 -3.73 -11.13
N PRO A 57 1.66 -2.43 -11.24
CA PRO A 57 0.79 -1.40 -11.80
C PRO A 57 0.23 -1.70 -13.19
N ARG A 58 0.96 -2.49 -13.99
CA ARG A 58 0.51 -2.98 -15.29
C ARG A 58 -0.78 -3.80 -15.17
N ASP A 59 -0.90 -4.59 -14.11
CA ASP A 59 -1.96 -5.60 -13.97
C ASP A 59 -3.09 -5.12 -13.06
N HIS A 60 -2.80 -4.34 -12.00
CA HIS A 60 -3.84 -3.77 -11.14
C HIS A 60 -4.34 -2.38 -11.60
N GLY A 61 -3.65 -1.73 -12.54
CA GLY A 61 -4.08 -0.50 -13.22
C GLY A 61 -3.87 0.82 -12.46
N ILE A 62 -3.36 0.78 -11.23
CA ILE A 62 -3.10 1.99 -10.43
C ILE A 62 -1.65 2.42 -10.60
N VAL A 63 -1.43 3.41 -11.46
CA VAL A 63 -0.08 3.88 -11.84
C VAL A 63 0.42 5.06 -11.01
N GLY A 64 -0.45 5.68 -10.20
CA GLY A 64 -0.08 6.79 -9.33
C GLY A 64 -1.24 7.27 -8.46
N ASN A 65 -1.00 8.36 -7.71
CA ASN A 65 -2.03 8.99 -6.87
C ASN A 65 -3.10 9.71 -7.68
N GLY A 66 -2.80 10.06 -8.92
CA GLY A 66 -3.72 10.70 -9.85
C GLY A 66 -3.18 10.62 -11.27
N TRP A 67 -4.08 10.77 -12.23
CA TRP A 67 -3.74 10.80 -13.65
C TRP A 67 -4.76 11.61 -14.43
N TYR A 68 -4.38 11.97 -15.64
CA TYR A 68 -5.20 12.74 -16.56
C TYR A 68 -6.21 11.84 -17.27
N PHE A 69 -7.50 12.19 -17.18
CA PHE A 69 -8.61 11.54 -17.85
C PHE A 69 -8.83 12.24 -19.20
N ARG A 70 -8.26 11.64 -20.25
CA ARG A 70 -8.24 12.24 -21.59
C ARG A 70 -9.62 12.57 -22.14
N ASP A 71 -10.61 11.72 -21.88
CA ASP A 71 -11.99 11.91 -22.36
C ASP A 71 -12.68 13.14 -21.75
N LEU A 72 -12.23 13.55 -20.56
CA LEU A 72 -12.78 14.68 -19.81
C LEU A 72 -11.86 15.90 -19.81
N ALA A 73 -10.62 15.73 -20.26
CA ALA A 73 -9.55 16.71 -20.14
C ALA A 73 -9.28 17.18 -18.70
N GLU A 74 -9.45 16.31 -17.71
CA GLU A 74 -9.31 16.63 -16.28
C GLU A 74 -8.22 15.79 -15.61
N VAL A 75 -7.56 16.37 -14.59
CA VAL A 75 -6.66 15.61 -13.70
C VAL A 75 -7.43 15.29 -12.43
N TRP A 76 -7.54 14.00 -12.09
CA TRP A 76 -8.13 13.59 -10.82
C TRP A 76 -7.11 12.88 -9.94
N PHE A 77 -7.17 13.19 -8.65
CA PHE A 77 -6.35 12.57 -7.62
C PHE A 77 -7.20 11.77 -6.65
N TRP A 78 -6.59 10.75 -6.05
CA TRP A 78 -7.12 9.94 -4.95
C TRP A 78 -8.55 9.44 -5.18
N ARG A 79 -8.77 8.81 -6.33
CA ARG A 79 -10.07 8.18 -6.62
C ARG A 79 -10.38 7.11 -5.58
N GLN A 80 -11.55 7.23 -4.95
CA GLN A 80 -11.95 6.39 -3.81
C GLN A 80 -12.52 5.02 -4.22
N SER A 81 -12.91 4.85 -5.48
CA SER A 81 -13.56 3.63 -5.94
C SER A 81 -12.56 2.47 -5.99
N ASN A 82 -12.73 1.48 -5.11
CA ASN A 82 -11.92 0.26 -5.10
C ASN A 82 -12.10 -0.61 -6.36
N ARG A 83 -13.13 -0.32 -7.19
CA ARG A 83 -13.32 -0.97 -8.50
C ARG A 83 -12.26 -0.57 -9.53
N LEU A 84 -11.52 0.50 -9.27
CA LEU A 84 -10.40 0.91 -10.12
C LEU A 84 -9.18 0.00 -9.96
N VAL A 85 -9.08 -0.72 -8.83
CA VAL A 85 -8.01 -1.68 -8.58
C VAL A 85 -8.42 -3.03 -9.14
N SER A 86 -7.73 -3.47 -10.19
CA SER A 86 -7.91 -4.80 -10.78
C SER A 86 -7.14 -5.87 -9.99
N GLY A 87 -7.59 -7.12 -10.10
CA GLY A 87 -7.00 -8.26 -9.39
C GLY A 87 -7.67 -8.58 -8.05
N GLU A 88 -7.41 -9.79 -7.57
CA GLU A 88 -7.87 -10.28 -6.26
C GLU A 88 -7.11 -9.59 -5.14
N LYS A 89 -7.82 -9.11 -4.11
CA LYS A 89 -7.21 -8.53 -2.92
C LYS A 89 -7.00 -9.54 -1.81
N ILE A 90 -6.04 -9.28 -0.92
CA ILE A 90 -5.72 -10.14 0.23
C ILE A 90 -6.94 -10.49 1.12
N TRP A 91 -7.90 -9.58 1.27
CA TRP A 91 -9.11 -9.82 2.08
C TRP A 91 -10.20 -10.59 1.32
N GLU A 92 -10.12 -10.67 -0.02
CA GLU A 92 -10.97 -11.55 -0.81
C GLU A 92 -10.43 -12.97 -0.74
N ALA A 93 -9.11 -13.14 -0.90
CA ALA A 93 -8.42 -14.41 -0.70
C ALA A 93 -8.63 -14.93 0.74
N GLY A 94 -8.47 -14.08 1.76
CA GLY A 94 -8.60 -14.46 3.17
C GLY A 94 -10.03 -14.77 3.65
N LYS A 95 -11.06 -14.59 2.80
CA LYS A 95 -12.44 -15.00 3.10
C LYS A 95 -12.74 -16.44 2.69
N ARG A 96 -11.91 -17.03 1.82
CA ARG A 96 -12.04 -18.43 1.38
C ARG A 96 -11.38 -19.35 2.40
#